data_AF-A0A419HHT9-F1
#
_entry.id   AF-A0A419HHT9-F1
#
_cell.length_a   1.000
_cell.length_b   1.000
_cell.length_c   1.000
_cell.angle_alpha   90.00
_cell.angle_beta   90.00
_cell.angle_gamma   90.00
#
_symmetry.space_group_name_H-M   'P 1'
#
loop_
_entity.id
_entity.type
_entity.pdbx_description
1 polymer ?
#
loop_
_entity_poly.entity_id
_entity_poly.type
_entity_poly.pdbx_seq_one_letter_code
_entity_poly.pdbx_strand_id
1 'polypeptide(L)'
;MQQKQNVLAYARRMAKEVQSNMTWEATDYGGYWTATDRSQVARIDARAAAALEFFRQYAGADSFWTRRAKDVYEKEGDHQSLESGARALGELLLEWSRQVEAGMADIIGSRAWGEVGVASTDVMAQVRQLMQDRDAHPAAAIVLCGAALEIGLRAAVEAHDLALDERASLGSFTRLLRRKQLITQQDVKDLEQCADLRNLAAHGDFSGLSPERAGLMEQQTNILLRRLADLHA
;
A
#
# COMPACT_ATOMS: atom_id res chain seq x y z
N MET A 1 -5.20 -0.47 -10.30
CA MET A 1 -5.52 -1.83 -10.79
C MET A 1 -4.36 -2.82 -10.67
N GLN A 2 -3.16 -2.50 -11.16
CA GLN A 2 -2.00 -3.41 -11.10
C GLN A 2 -1.62 -3.86 -9.68
N GLN A 3 -1.61 -2.94 -8.71
CA GLN A 3 -1.23 -3.25 -7.32
C GLN A 3 -2.25 -4.17 -6.62
N LYS A 4 -3.55 -3.95 -6.84
CA LYS A 4 -4.61 -4.89 -6.41
C LYS A 4 -4.36 -6.30 -6.97
N GLN A 5 -4.03 -6.41 -8.27
CA GLN A 5 -3.72 -7.69 -8.89
C GLN A 5 -2.46 -8.34 -8.30
N ASN A 6 -1.43 -7.55 -7.98
CA ASN A 6 -0.21 -8.06 -7.34
C ASN A 6 -0.49 -8.61 -5.93
N VAL A 7 -1.28 -7.91 -5.11
CA VAL A 7 -1.66 -8.37 -3.76
C VAL A 7 -2.48 -9.67 -3.86
N LEU A 8 -3.45 -9.73 -4.78
CA LEU A 8 -4.25 -10.93 -5.01
C LEU A 8 -3.41 -12.11 -5.53
N ALA A 9 -2.46 -11.85 -6.42
CA ALA A 9 -1.52 -12.86 -6.89
C ALA A 9 -0.64 -13.37 -5.74
N TYR A 10 -0.19 -12.47 -4.85
CA TYR A 10 0.59 -12.84 -3.66
C TYR A 10 -0.22 -13.69 -2.69
N ALA A 11 -1.46 -13.30 -2.37
CA ALA A 11 -2.37 -14.07 -1.52
C ALA A 11 -2.58 -15.50 -2.05
N ARG A 12 -2.81 -15.66 -3.36
CA ARG A 12 -2.97 -16.96 -4.01
C ARG A 12 -1.71 -17.82 -3.97
N ARG A 13 -0.54 -17.21 -4.19
CA ARG A 13 0.74 -17.91 -4.07
C ARG A 13 0.94 -18.40 -2.64
N MET A 14 0.73 -17.53 -1.66
CA MET A 14 0.84 -17.88 -0.24
C MET A 14 -0.14 -18.98 0.15
N ALA A 15 -1.39 -18.92 -0.31
CA ALA A 15 -2.36 -19.99 -0.11
C ALA A 15 -1.84 -21.35 -0.61
N LYS A 16 -1.26 -21.40 -1.81
CA LYS A 16 -0.65 -22.62 -2.36
C LYS A 16 0.54 -23.12 -1.54
N GLU A 17 1.39 -22.20 -1.08
CA GLU A 17 2.59 -22.55 -0.31
C GLU A 17 2.24 -23.07 1.09
N VAL A 18 1.30 -22.43 1.79
CA VAL A 18 0.85 -22.83 3.13
C VAL A 18 0.25 -24.23 3.11
N GLN A 19 -0.48 -24.59 2.05
CA GLN A 19 -1.12 -25.91 1.91
C GLN A 19 -0.17 -27.01 1.38
N SER A 20 1.10 -26.70 1.15
CA SER A 20 2.07 -27.65 0.61
C SER A 20 2.75 -28.48 1.70
N ASN A 21 3.33 -29.63 1.32
CA ASN A 21 4.03 -30.54 2.23
C ASN A 21 3.12 -31.17 3.30
N MET A 22 1.83 -31.36 2.97
CA MET A 22 0.85 -31.99 3.84
C MET A 22 0.15 -33.15 3.13
N THR A 23 -0.26 -34.15 3.90
CA THR A 23 -1.07 -35.28 3.46
C THR A 23 -2.27 -35.46 4.35
N TRP A 24 -3.39 -35.88 3.78
CA TRP A 24 -4.59 -36.20 4.54
C TRP A 24 -4.49 -37.62 5.10
N GLU A 25 -4.75 -37.76 6.40
CA GLU A 25 -4.88 -39.05 7.09
C GLU A 25 -6.35 -39.25 7.46
N ALA A 26 -6.96 -40.30 6.89
CA ALA A 26 -8.34 -40.66 7.20
C ALA A 26 -8.43 -41.45 8.51
N THR A 27 -9.51 -41.23 9.27
CA THR A 27 -9.84 -41.95 10.51
C THR A 27 -11.32 -42.33 10.50
N ASP A 28 -11.74 -43.21 11.40
CA ASP A 28 -13.16 -43.63 11.52
C ASP A 28 -14.10 -42.46 11.87
N TYR A 29 -13.56 -41.34 12.36
CA TYR A 29 -14.30 -40.14 12.75
C TYR A 29 -14.06 -38.95 11.81
N GLY A 30 -13.45 -39.19 10.64
CA GLY A 30 -13.14 -38.17 9.64
C GLY A 30 -11.68 -38.26 9.17
N GLY A 31 -10.85 -37.31 9.57
CA GLY A 31 -9.42 -37.28 9.26
C GLY A 31 -8.79 -35.94 9.58
N TYR A 32 -7.47 -35.84 9.39
CA TYR A 32 -6.71 -34.62 9.62
C TYR A 32 -5.56 -34.50 8.62
N TRP A 33 -5.03 -33.29 8.46
CA TRP A 33 -3.82 -33.07 7.68
C TRP A 33 -2.59 -33.32 8.55
N THR A 34 -1.53 -33.86 7.99
CA THR A 34 -0.24 -34.04 8.68
C THR A 34 0.88 -33.65 7.74
N ALA A 35 2.04 -33.27 8.27
CA ALA A 35 3.21 -33.02 7.44
C ALA A 35 3.63 -34.31 6.72
N THR A 36 3.99 -34.20 5.44
CA THR A 36 4.54 -35.33 4.66
C THR A 36 5.82 -35.91 5.26
N ASP A 37 6.53 -35.08 6.00
CA ASP A 37 7.74 -35.43 6.77
C ASP A 37 7.78 -34.50 8.00
N ARG A 38 8.14 -35.04 9.17
CA ARG A 38 8.33 -34.27 10.41
C ARG A 38 9.29 -33.10 10.25
N SER A 39 10.27 -33.19 9.34
CA SER A 39 11.17 -32.08 9.04
C SER A 39 10.45 -30.83 8.47
N GLN A 40 9.24 -30.97 7.94
CA GLN A 40 8.48 -29.89 7.31
C GLN A 40 7.58 -29.13 8.30
N VAL A 41 7.35 -29.64 9.50
CA VAL A 41 6.43 -29.03 10.49
C VAL A 41 6.79 -27.57 10.76
N ALA A 42 8.06 -27.29 11.03
CA ALA A 42 8.54 -25.92 11.27
C ALA A 42 8.35 -24.98 10.07
N ARG A 43 8.45 -25.53 8.85
CA ARG A 43 8.24 -24.76 7.61
C ARG A 43 6.77 -24.46 7.38
N ILE A 44 5.90 -25.40 7.70
CA ILE A 44 4.45 -25.22 7.64
C ILE A 44 4.04 -24.13 8.63
N ASP A 45 4.55 -24.20 9.86
CA ASP A 45 4.28 -23.22 10.90
C ASP A 45 4.72 -21.80 10.49
N ALA A 46 5.95 -21.65 9.98
CA ALA A 46 6.44 -20.38 9.48
C ALA A 46 5.58 -19.80 8.34
N ARG A 47 5.05 -20.65 7.47
CA ARG A 47 4.13 -20.22 6.40
C ARG A 47 2.77 -19.78 6.96
N ALA A 48 2.25 -20.48 7.97
CA ALA A 48 1.02 -20.10 8.65
C ALA A 48 1.17 -18.72 9.34
N ALA A 49 2.28 -18.49 10.03
CA ALA A 49 2.61 -17.19 10.61
C ALA A 49 2.66 -16.07 9.56
N ALA A 50 3.27 -16.33 8.40
CA ALA A 50 3.28 -15.38 7.28
C ALA A 50 1.88 -15.08 6.74
N ALA A 51 0.98 -16.07 6.70
CA ALA A 51 -0.42 -15.89 6.31
C ALA A 51 -1.22 -15.04 7.30
N LEU A 52 -0.99 -15.22 8.60
CA LEU A 52 -1.60 -14.38 9.64
C LEU A 52 -1.14 -12.92 9.50
N GLU A 53 0.15 -12.69 9.27
CA GLU A 53 0.70 -11.36 9.05
C GLU A 53 0.16 -10.72 7.76
N PHE A 54 -0.03 -11.51 6.70
CA PHE A 54 -0.69 -11.04 5.48
C PHE A 54 -2.08 -10.46 5.78
N PHE A 55 -2.92 -11.17 6.54
CA PHE A 55 -4.24 -10.65 6.89
C PHE A 55 -4.15 -9.35 7.71
N ARG A 56 -3.24 -9.30 8.69
CA ARG A 56 -3.02 -8.09 9.49
C ARG A 56 -2.67 -6.88 8.63
N GLN A 57 -1.80 -7.06 7.62
CA GLN A 57 -1.36 -5.98 6.73
C GLN A 57 -2.41 -5.61 5.68
N TYR A 58 -2.98 -6.58 4.99
CA TYR A 58 -3.78 -6.33 3.78
C TYR A 58 -5.28 -6.34 4.01
N ALA A 59 -5.78 -7.08 5.01
CA ALA A 59 -7.18 -7.03 5.40
C ALA A 59 -7.42 -6.11 6.60
N GLY A 60 -6.38 -5.90 7.42
CA GLY A 60 -6.37 -4.99 8.56
C GLY A 60 -6.35 -5.67 9.90
N ALA A 61 -5.58 -5.14 10.84
CA ALA A 61 -5.33 -5.76 12.14
C ALA A 61 -6.64 -6.10 12.90
N ASP A 62 -7.61 -5.19 12.88
CA ASP A 62 -8.90 -5.36 13.58
C ASP A 62 -10.02 -5.93 12.69
N SER A 63 -9.68 -6.31 11.45
CA SER A 63 -10.66 -6.75 10.47
C SER A 63 -11.31 -8.08 10.86
N PHE A 64 -12.51 -8.32 10.31
CA PHE A 64 -13.16 -9.62 10.39
C PHE A 64 -12.24 -10.75 9.88
N TRP A 65 -11.51 -10.50 8.79
CA TRP A 65 -10.62 -11.48 8.17
C TRP A 65 -9.43 -11.84 9.04
N THR A 66 -8.79 -10.86 9.67
CA THR A 66 -7.66 -11.11 10.59
C THR A 66 -8.11 -11.86 11.83
N ARG A 67 -9.24 -11.47 12.43
CA ARG A 67 -9.83 -12.21 13.56
C ARG A 67 -10.20 -13.63 13.18
N ARG A 68 -10.83 -13.82 12.02
CA ARG A 68 -11.18 -15.14 11.51
C ARG A 68 -9.95 -16.00 11.23
N ALA A 69 -8.89 -15.42 10.66
CA ALA A 69 -7.62 -16.10 10.40
C ALA A 69 -6.98 -16.61 11.69
N LYS A 70 -6.91 -15.74 12.71
CA LYS A 70 -6.44 -16.11 14.03
C LYS A 70 -7.29 -17.23 14.64
N ASP A 71 -8.61 -17.07 14.61
CA ASP A 71 -9.55 -18.06 15.13
C ASP A 71 -9.41 -19.43 14.45
N VAL A 72 -9.32 -19.51 13.12
CA VAL A 72 -9.19 -20.82 12.43
C VAL A 72 -7.84 -21.47 12.66
N TYR A 73 -6.79 -20.70 12.89
CA TYR A 73 -5.47 -21.25 13.18
C TYR A 73 -5.35 -21.70 14.65
N GLU A 74 -5.91 -20.92 15.60
CA GLU A 74 -5.87 -21.22 17.04
C GLU A 74 -6.93 -22.26 17.46
N LYS A 75 -8.20 -22.11 17.05
CA LYS A 75 -9.30 -22.98 17.53
C LYS A 75 -9.37 -24.34 16.85
N GLU A 76 -8.97 -24.44 15.58
CA GLU A 76 -8.82 -25.74 14.93
C GLU A 76 -7.54 -26.45 15.39
N GLY A 77 -6.62 -25.76 16.08
CA GLY A 77 -5.44 -26.37 16.71
C GLY A 77 -5.74 -27.13 18.01
N ASP A 78 -6.89 -26.88 18.65
CA ASP A 78 -7.28 -27.56 19.90
C ASP A 78 -7.88 -28.97 19.65
N HIS A 79 -8.34 -29.27 18.43
CA HIS A 79 -8.89 -30.58 18.04
C HIS A 79 -8.35 -31.12 16.71
N GLN A 80 -7.56 -30.35 15.96
CA GLN A 80 -6.89 -30.77 14.73
C GLN A 80 -5.41 -30.35 14.77
N SER A 81 -4.61 -30.94 13.89
CA SER A 81 -3.18 -30.68 13.80
C SER A 81 -2.86 -29.24 13.36
N LEU A 82 -1.63 -28.80 13.62
CA LEU A 82 -1.10 -27.52 13.12
C LEU A 82 -1.27 -27.40 11.59
N GLU A 83 -1.10 -28.51 10.88
CA GLU A 83 -1.25 -28.61 9.44
C GLU A 83 -2.67 -28.36 8.98
N SER A 84 -3.68 -28.82 9.72
CA SER A 84 -5.09 -28.51 9.44
C SER A 84 -5.36 -27.01 9.59
N GLY A 85 -4.84 -26.38 10.66
CA GLY A 85 -4.95 -24.93 10.85
C GLY A 85 -4.28 -24.14 9.72
N ALA A 86 -3.07 -24.53 9.32
CA ALA A 86 -2.37 -23.95 8.18
C ALA A 86 -3.15 -24.14 6.87
N ARG A 87 -3.67 -25.34 6.60
CA ARG A 87 -4.50 -25.63 5.43
C ARG A 87 -5.73 -24.71 5.37
N ALA A 88 -6.40 -24.51 6.50
CA ALA A 88 -7.56 -23.62 6.63
C ALA A 88 -7.21 -22.15 6.39
N LEU A 89 -6.05 -21.67 6.86
CA LEU A 89 -5.55 -20.33 6.51
C LEU A 89 -5.37 -20.16 5.00
N GLY A 90 -4.85 -21.19 4.33
CA GLY A 90 -4.72 -21.19 2.87
C GLY A 90 -6.07 -21.05 2.16
N GLU A 91 -7.13 -21.70 2.66
CA GLU A 91 -8.48 -21.56 2.12
C GLU A 91 -9.05 -20.18 2.37
N LEU A 92 -8.81 -19.63 3.56
CA LEU A 92 -9.23 -18.29 3.93
C LEU A 92 -8.58 -17.22 3.04
N LEU A 93 -7.29 -17.38 2.68
CA LEU A 93 -6.61 -16.47 1.74
C LEU A 93 -7.25 -16.47 0.36
N LEU A 94 -7.64 -17.64 -0.15
CA LEU A 94 -8.34 -17.77 -1.42
C LEU A 94 -9.72 -17.12 -1.36
N GLU A 95 -10.45 -17.33 -0.26
CA GLU A 95 -11.78 -16.76 -0.08
C GLU A 95 -11.74 -15.24 0.06
N TRP A 96 -10.83 -14.71 0.88
CA TRP A 96 -10.58 -13.27 0.94
C TRP A 96 -10.25 -12.69 -0.44
N SER A 97 -9.39 -13.37 -1.21
CA SER A 97 -9.04 -12.94 -2.57
C SER A 97 -10.28 -12.86 -3.47
N ARG A 98 -11.18 -13.85 -3.42
CA ARG A 98 -12.44 -13.84 -4.18
C ARG A 98 -13.36 -12.69 -3.75
N GLN A 99 -13.48 -12.44 -2.45
CA GLN A 99 -14.32 -11.36 -1.96
C GLN A 99 -13.77 -9.98 -2.32
N VAL A 100 -12.44 -9.82 -2.34
CA VAL A 100 -11.80 -8.60 -2.84
C VAL A 100 -12.03 -8.40 -4.35
N GLU A 101 -12.01 -9.47 -5.14
CA GLU A 101 -12.34 -9.40 -6.57
C GLU A 101 -13.82 -9.07 -6.82
N ALA A 102 -14.72 -9.64 -6.01
CA ALA A 102 -16.14 -9.36 -6.03
C ALA A 102 -16.52 -7.98 -5.45
N GLY A 103 -15.56 -7.24 -4.86
CA GLY A 103 -15.80 -5.94 -4.22
C GLY A 103 -16.55 -6.02 -2.89
N MET A 104 -16.61 -7.20 -2.27
CA MET A 104 -17.23 -7.43 -0.96
C MET A 104 -16.25 -7.24 0.20
N ALA A 105 -14.95 -7.25 -0.09
CA ALA A 105 -13.89 -6.93 0.86
C ALA A 105 -12.94 -5.91 0.23
N ASP A 106 -12.42 -5.00 1.06
CA ASP A 106 -11.41 -4.03 0.65
C ASP A 106 -10.02 -4.51 1.10
N ILE A 107 -8.99 -4.19 0.31
CA ILE A 107 -7.61 -4.24 0.78
C ILE A 107 -7.37 -2.94 1.56
N ILE A 108 -6.74 -3.00 2.73
CA ILE A 108 -6.37 -1.78 3.47
C ILE A 108 -5.63 -0.80 2.54
N GLY A 109 -5.98 0.47 2.64
CA GLY A 109 -5.38 1.53 1.83
C GLY A 109 -5.77 1.51 0.35
N SER A 110 -6.48 0.49 -0.17
CA SER A 110 -6.73 0.37 -1.61
C SER A 110 -7.64 1.43 -2.21
N ARG A 111 -8.56 2.01 -1.41
CA ARG A 111 -9.32 3.20 -1.83
C ARG A 111 -8.42 4.43 -1.93
N ALA A 112 -7.57 4.67 -0.93
CA ALA A 112 -6.58 5.74 -0.96
C ALA A 112 -5.60 5.58 -2.15
N TRP A 113 -5.11 4.36 -2.40
CA TRP A 113 -4.22 4.08 -3.54
C TRP A 113 -4.88 4.31 -4.90
N GLY A 114 -6.16 3.93 -5.03
CA GLY A 114 -6.92 4.08 -6.26
C GLY A 114 -7.30 5.53 -6.55
N GLU A 115 -7.87 6.22 -5.56
CA GLU A 115 -8.42 7.57 -5.74
C GLU A 115 -7.31 8.63 -5.79
N VAL A 116 -6.28 8.51 -4.95
CA VAL A 116 -5.15 9.45 -4.92
C VAL A 116 -4.16 9.18 -6.05
N GLY A 117 -3.93 7.91 -6.41
CA GLY A 117 -3.08 7.55 -7.54
C GLY A 117 -3.63 8.03 -8.89
N VAL A 118 -4.95 7.93 -9.08
CA VAL A 118 -5.63 8.50 -10.25
C VAL A 118 -5.64 10.03 -10.19
N ALA A 119 -6.00 10.64 -9.05
CA ALA A 119 -6.02 12.09 -8.92
C ALA A 119 -4.64 12.73 -9.15
N SER A 120 -3.56 12.14 -8.62
CA SER A 120 -2.20 12.64 -8.88
C SER A 120 -1.79 12.47 -10.34
N THR A 121 -2.19 11.37 -10.99
CA THR A 121 -1.93 11.12 -12.42
C THR A 121 -2.68 12.10 -13.32
N ASP A 122 -3.94 12.38 -12.99
CA ASP A 122 -4.80 13.34 -13.70
C ASP A 122 -4.27 14.76 -13.55
N VAL A 123 -3.87 15.16 -12.33
CA VAL A 123 -3.22 16.46 -12.08
C VAL A 123 -1.89 16.56 -12.85
N MET A 124 -1.08 15.50 -12.87
CA MET A 124 0.16 15.49 -13.66
C MET A 124 -0.09 15.50 -15.18
N ALA A 125 -1.24 15.02 -15.66
CA ALA A 125 -1.64 15.19 -17.06
C ALA A 125 -1.96 16.66 -17.37
N GLN A 126 -2.62 17.37 -16.46
CA GLN A 126 -2.86 18.81 -16.59
C GLN A 126 -1.55 19.61 -16.54
N VAL A 127 -0.59 19.22 -15.68
CA VAL A 127 0.76 19.81 -15.66
C VAL A 127 1.40 19.70 -17.05
N ARG A 128 1.39 18.52 -17.67
CA ARG A 128 1.94 18.33 -19.02
C ARG A 128 1.26 19.18 -20.08
N GLN A 129 -0.07 19.33 -20.00
CA GLN A 129 -0.80 20.21 -20.91
C GLN A 129 -0.36 21.67 -20.75
N LEU A 130 -0.26 22.17 -19.52
CA LEU A 130 0.22 23.52 -19.23
C LEU A 130 1.68 23.73 -19.68
N MET A 131 2.52 22.71 -19.56
CA MET A 131 3.91 22.77 -20.00
C MET A 131 4.06 22.78 -21.53
N GLN A 132 3.05 22.31 -22.27
CA GLN A 132 3.01 22.34 -23.74
C GLN A 132 2.36 23.61 -24.30
N ASP A 133 1.54 24.28 -23.50
CA ASP A 133 0.93 25.56 -23.83
C ASP A 133 1.93 26.71 -23.64
N ARG A 134 2.27 27.39 -24.73
CA ARG A 134 3.25 28.50 -24.71
C ARG A 134 2.69 29.76 -24.08
N ASP A 135 1.36 29.89 -24.00
CA ASP A 135 0.69 31.04 -23.43
C ASP A 135 0.38 30.85 -21.93
N ALA A 136 0.56 29.63 -21.41
CA ALA A 136 0.35 29.32 -20.00
C ALA A 136 1.50 29.86 -19.13
N HIS A 137 1.14 30.52 -18.02
CA HIS A 137 2.13 31.00 -17.06
C HIS A 137 2.73 29.82 -16.26
N PRO A 138 4.08 29.73 -16.10
CA PRO A 138 4.74 28.61 -15.41
C PRO A 138 4.26 28.35 -13.96
N ALA A 139 3.78 29.39 -13.29
CA ALA A 139 3.19 29.30 -11.95
C ALA A 139 2.04 28.28 -11.88
N ALA A 140 1.22 28.16 -12.93
CA ALA A 140 0.09 27.22 -12.94
C ALA A 140 0.56 25.77 -12.85
N ALA A 141 1.55 25.39 -13.66
CA ALA A 141 2.17 24.07 -13.62
C ALA A 141 2.82 23.78 -12.25
N ILE A 142 3.53 24.76 -11.70
CA ILE A 142 4.20 24.66 -10.38
C ILE A 142 3.18 24.44 -9.24
N VAL A 143 2.06 25.17 -9.26
CA VAL A 143 0.99 24.99 -8.26
C VAL A 143 0.37 23.59 -8.37
N LEU A 144 0.10 23.11 -9.59
CA LEU A 144 -0.44 21.76 -9.81
C LEU A 144 0.54 20.65 -9.40
N CYS A 145 1.85 20.81 -9.66
CA CYS A 145 2.88 19.91 -9.14
C CYS A 145 2.82 19.83 -7.61
N GLY A 146 2.71 20.97 -6.92
CA GLY A 146 2.55 21.01 -5.47
C GLY A 146 1.27 20.33 -4.97
N ALA A 147 0.17 20.47 -5.69
CA ALA A 147 -1.08 19.79 -5.39
C ALA A 147 -0.96 18.26 -5.58
N ALA A 148 -0.32 17.80 -6.65
CA ALA A 148 -0.09 16.39 -6.90
C ALA A 148 0.77 15.75 -5.79
N LEU A 149 1.82 16.44 -5.33
CA LEU A 149 2.64 15.98 -4.20
C LEU A 149 1.83 15.90 -2.89
N GLU A 150 1.01 16.90 -2.60
CA GLU A 150 0.17 16.89 -1.40
C GLU A 150 -0.83 15.72 -1.41
N ILE A 151 -1.43 15.45 -2.57
CA ILE A 151 -2.28 14.29 -2.84
C ILE A 151 -1.48 13.00 -2.55
N GLY A 152 -0.32 12.81 -3.18
CA GLY A 152 0.52 11.61 -2.99
C GLY A 152 0.98 11.39 -1.53
N LEU A 153 1.39 12.45 -0.84
CA LEU A 153 1.78 12.40 0.57
C LEU A 153 0.62 12.03 1.49
N ARG A 154 -0.58 12.55 1.20
CA ARG A 154 -1.78 12.21 1.97
C ARG A 154 -2.11 10.73 1.84
N ALA A 155 -2.05 10.14 0.63
CA ALA A 155 -2.22 8.69 0.50
C ALA A 155 -1.16 7.90 1.25
N ALA A 156 0.11 8.35 1.23
CA ALA A 156 1.16 7.68 1.99
C ALA A 156 0.89 7.70 3.49
N VAL A 157 0.33 8.78 4.01
CA VAL A 157 -0.08 8.87 5.42
C VAL A 157 -1.28 7.97 5.72
N GLU A 158 -2.30 7.98 4.86
CA GLU A 158 -3.50 7.15 5.01
C GLU A 158 -3.23 5.65 4.87
N ALA A 159 -2.36 5.24 3.94
CA ALA A 159 -1.99 3.85 3.71
C ALA A 159 -1.26 3.21 4.89
N HIS A 160 -0.60 4.03 5.72
CA HIS A 160 0.12 3.61 6.92
C HIS A 160 -0.68 3.86 8.21
N ASP A 161 -1.98 4.19 8.09
CA ASP A 161 -2.89 4.47 9.21
C ASP A 161 -2.32 5.53 10.19
N LEU A 162 -1.70 6.57 9.63
CA LEU A 162 -1.06 7.62 10.41
C LEU A 162 -2.02 8.79 10.63
N ALA A 163 -2.21 9.19 11.89
CA ALA A 163 -2.98 10.38 12.23
C ALA A 163 -2.15 11.66 12.06
N LEU A 164 -2.77 12.71 11.55
CA LEU A 164 -2.19 14.05 11.46
C LEU A 164 -2.80 14.96 12.54
N ASP A 165 -1.98 15.39 13.50
CA ASP A 165 -2.42 16.23 14.63
C ASP A 165 -2.44 17.74 14.31
N GLU A 166 -2.02 18.12 13.11
CA GLU A 166 -1.87 19.51 12.67
C GLU A 166 -2.62 19.75 11.35
N ARG A 167 -2.72 21.02 10.94
CA ARG A 167 -3.39 21.39 9.68
C ARG A 167 -2.72 20.69 8.49
N ALA A 168 -3.52 20.01 7.67
CA ALA A 168 -3.08 19.34 6.46
C ALA A 168 -2.38 20.32 5.49
N SER A 169 -1.14 19.98 5.15
CA SER A 169 -0.27 20.69 4.23
C SER A 169 0.82 19.75 3.74
N LEU A 170 1.49 20.10 2.64
CA LEU A 170 2.65 19.36 2.15
C LEU A 170 3.71 19.20 3.26
N GLY A 171 4.03 20.29 3.98
CA GLY A 171 5.01 20.26 5.07
C GLY A 171 4.60 19.37 6.26
N SER A 172 3.31 19.38 6.65
CA SER A 172 2.85 18.55 7.77
C SER A 172 2.91 17.06 7.44
N PHE A 173 2.52 16.66 6.23
CA PHE A 173 2.65 15.26 5.80
C PHE A 173 4.11 14.82 5.68
N THR A 174 4.98 15.66 5.10
CA THR A 174 6.42 15.38 5.01
C THR A 174 7.03 15.16 6.40
N ARG A 175 6.72 16.03 7.36
CA ARG A 175 7.20 15.86 8.75
C ARG A 175 6.71 14.56 9.37
N LEU A 176 5.43 14.21 9.19
CA LEU A 176 4.86 12.99 9.74
C LEU A 176 5.53 11.74 9.18
N LEU A 177 5.65 11.63 7.85
CA LEU A 177 6.32 10.51 7.19
C LEU A 177 7.80 10.40 7.59
N ARG A 178 8.49 11.54 7.75
CA ARG A 178 9.88 11.56 8.21
C ARG A 178 10.02 11.07 9.65
N ARG A 179 9.14 11.49 10.57
CA ARG A 179 9.14 11.02 11.97
C ARG A 179 8.95 9.51 12.06
N LYS A 180 8.13 8.94 11.17
CA LYS A 180 7.90 7.50 11.06
C LYS A 180 8.98 6.77 10.24
N GLN A 181 10.03 7.48 9.81
CA GLN A 181 11.15 6.94 9.03
C GLN A 181 10.74 6.31 7.69
N LEU A 182 9.57 6.68 7.15
CA LEU A 182 9.08 6.20 5.86
C LEU A 182 9.76 6.91 4.69
N ILE A 183 10.31 8.11 4.92
CA ILE A 183 11.08 8.86 3.91
C ILE A 183 12.46 9.26 4.43
N THR A 184 13.41 9.39 3.51
CA THR A 184 14.80 9.74 3.80
C THR A 184 14.97 11.24 4.07
N GLN A 185 16.13 11.64 4.60
CA GLN A 185 16.48 13.06 4.72
C GLN A 185 16.59 13.75 3.36
N GLN A 186 16.93 13.01 2.30
CA GLN A 186 16.99 13.56 0.95
C GLN A 186 15.59 13.84 0.41
N ASP A 187 14.64 12.93 0.62
CA ASP A 187 13.24 13.13 0.21
C ASP A 187 12.64 14.37 0.87
N VAL A 188 12.98 14.63 2.15
CA VAL A 188 12.54 15.84 2.86
C VAL A 188 13.06 17.09 2.16
N LYS A 189 14.35 17.15 1.82
CA LYS A 189 14.94 18.31 1.11
C LYS A 189 14.28 18.54 -0.25
N ASP A 190 14.06 17.45 -0.99
CA ASP A 190 13.42 17.50 -2.30
C ASP A 190 11.97 18.01 -2.20
N LEU A 191 11.21 17.55 -1.19
CA LEU A 191 9.85 17.99 -0.91
C LEU A 191 9.77 19.44 -0.42
N GLU A 192 10.72 19.88 0.40
CA GLU A 192 10.83 21.28 0.86
C GLU A 192 11.10 22.22 -0.32
N GLN A 193 12.02 21.86 -1.23
CA GLN A 193 12.27 22.64 -2.45
C GLN A 193 11.01 22.78 -3.31
N CYS A 194 10.25 21.70 -3.49
CA CYS A 194 8.97 21.74 -4.19
C CYS A 194 7.92 22.60 -3.45
N ALA A 195 7.89 22.54 -2.13
CA ALA A 195 6.97 23.34 -1.31
C ALA A 195 7.26 24.83 -1.41
N ASP A 196 8.54 25.22 -1.37
CA ASP A 196 8.96 26.62 -1.50
C ASP A 196 8.59 27.17 -2.88
N LEU A 197 8.85 26.40 -3.95
CA LEU A 197 8.53 26.83 -5.31
C LEU A 197 7.01 26.95 -5.53
N ARG A 198 6.21 26.02 -4.97
CA ARG A 198 4.75 26.13 -4.94
C ARG A 198 4.30 27.39 -4.19
N ASN A 199 4.89 27.70 -3.03
CA ASN A 199 4.50 28.85 -2.23
C ASN A 199 4.77 30.16 -2.97
N LEU A 200 5.92 30.31 -3.64
CA LEU A 200 6.21 31.47 -4.49
C LEU A 200 5.12 31.64 -5.56
N ALA A 201 4.81 30.56 -6.29
CA ALA A 201 3.78 30.57 -7.31
C ALA A 201 2.37 30.89 -6.78
N ALA A 202 2.01 30.34 -5.61
CA ALA A 202 0.70 30.56 -4.99
C ALA A 202 0.55 31.98 -4.42
N HIS A 203 1.64 32.61 -3.97
CA HIS A 203 1.66 33.95 -3.41
C HIS A 203 1.90 35.06 -4.45
N GLY A 204 2.05 34.71 -5.73
CA GLY A 204 2.20 35.69 -6.81
C GLY A 204 3.62 36.21 -6.99
N ASP A 205 4.63 35.60 -6.35
CA ASP A 205 6.03 35.92 -6.60
C ASP A 205 6.53 35.15 -7.82
N PHE A 206 6.47 35.81 -8.96
CA PHE A 206 6.83 35.23 -10.26
C PHE A 206 8.26 35.59 -10.69
N SER A 207 8.98 36.39 -9.92
CA SER A 207 10.28 36.95 -10.28
C SER A 207 11.33 35.88 -10.64
N GLY A 208 11.17 34.69 -10.07
CA GLY A 208 12.01 33.52 -10.34
C GLY A 208 11.31 32.38 -11.06
N LEU A 209 10.08 32.52 -11.56
CA LEU A 209 9.41 31.39 -12.21
C LEU A 209 9.68 31.41 -13.71
N SER A 210 10.12 30.28 -14.25
CA SER A 210 10.38 30.11 -15.68
C SER A 210 9.83 28.77 -16.17
N PRO A 211 9.60 28.59 -17.48
CA PRO A 211 9.23 27.30 -18.05
C PRO A 211 10.23 26.20 -17.68
N GLU A 212 11.54 26.50 -17.68
CA GLU A 212 12.59 25.54 -17.31
C GLU A 212 12.46 25.12 -15.84
N ARG A 213 12.19 26.07 -14.94
CA ARG A 213 11.94 25.78 -13.52
C ARG A 213 10.68 24.95 -13.31
N ALA A 214 9.61 25.23 -14.06
CA ALA A 214 8.40 24.43 -14.03
C ALA A 214 8.64 22.99 -14.53
N GLY A 215 9.43 22.83 -15.61
CA GLY A 215 9.82 21.51 -16.12
C GLY A 215 10.70 20.72 -15.15
N LEU A 216 11.64 21.36 -14.47
CA LEU A 216 12.42 20.72 -13.40
C LEU A 216 11.53 20.29 -12.24
N MET A 217 10.56 21.11 -11.84
CA MET A 217 9.60 20.76 -10.80
C MET A 217 8.69 19.60 -11.22
N GLU A 218 8.25 19.54 -12.47
CA GLU A 218 7.50 18.40 -13.02
C GLU A 218 8.29 17.10 -12.89
N GLN A 219 9.56 17.10 -13.34
CA GLN A 219 10.44 15.93 -13.29
C GLN A 219 10.66 15.47 -11.84
N GLN A 220 10.97 16.40 -10.94
CA GLN A 220 11.17 16.11 -9.53
C GLN A 220 9.88 15.56 -8.89
N THR A 221 8.72 16.14 -9.24
CA THR A 221 7.42 15.69 -8.76
C THR A 221 7.13 14.25 -9.19
N ASN A 222 7.41 13.90 -10.45
CA ASN A 222 7.24 12.52 -10.93
C ASN A 222 8.13 11.52 -10.18
N ILE A 223 9.38 11.89 -9.87
CA ILE A 223 10.29 11.04 -9.09
C ILE A 223 9.76 10.83 -7.68
N LEU A 224 9.34 11.91 -7.01
CA LEU A 224 8.81 11.88 -5.66
C LEU A 224 7.50 11.08 -5.58
N LEU A 225 6.57 11.28 -6.53
CA LEU A 225 5.33 10.51 -6.60
C LEU A 225 5.58 9.01 -6.78
N ARG A 226 6.57 8.63 -7.59
CA ARG A 226 6.97 7.23 -7.72
C ARG A 226 7.52 6.68 -6.40
N ARG A 227 8.42 7.41 -5.74
CA ARG A 227 8.94 7.00 -4.43
C ARG A 227 7.83 6.85 -3.39
N LEU A 228 6.88 7.79 -3.35
CA LEU A 228 5.74 7.72 -2.44
C LEU A 228 4.82 6.53 -2.75
N ALA A 229 4.65 6.19 -4.03
CA ALA A 229 3.92 4.99 -4.42
C ALA A 229 4.63 3.70 -3.97
N ASP A 230 5.96 3.67 -4.00
CA ASP A 230 6.77 2.53 -3.55
C ASP A 230 6.70 2.32 -2.03
N LEU A 231 6.33 3.34 -1.24
CA LEU A 231 6.09 3.18 0.21
C LEU A 231 4.87 2.31 0.53
N HIS A 232 4.08 1.95 -0.49
CA HIS A 232 2.91 1.07 -0.37
C HIS A 232 3.18 -0.36 -0.85
N ALA A 233 4.39 -0.67 -1.33
CA ALA A 233 4.78 -1.98 -1.84
C ALA A 233 5.42 -2.85 -0.75
#